data_AF-A0A514XJZ0-F1
#
_entry.id   AF-A0A514XJZ0-F1
#
_cell.length_a   1.000
_cell.length_b   1.000
_cell.length_c   1.000
_cell.angle_alpha   90.00
_cell.angle_beta   90.00
_cell.angle_gamma   90.00
#
_symmetry.space_group_name_H-M   'P 1'
#
loop_
_entity.id
_entity.type
_entity.pdbx_description
1 polymer ?
#
loop_
_entity_poly.entity_id
_entity_poly.type
_entity_poly.pdbx_seq_one_letter_code
_entity_poly.pdbx_strand_id
1 'polypeptide(L)'
;MIKSQWLSNSILCLSVAMLAACATKPAKEESFIPPGIQVVPENKISINYSLRHNAYLFQLQSLNDADFSAKSAVNEKVIENRKIARDKYISIANRIYDFAESYKKTKAGSEECKSPFNIRMEKNGQVSEVQGCRSNDESGELGKIIREGEILFYTEQ
;
A
#
# COMPACT_ATOMS: atom_id res chain seq x y z
N MET A 1 76.79 1.83 -13.84
CA MET A 1 77.13 2.09 -15.27
C MET A 1 76.49 0.97 -16.08
N ILE A 2 75.28 1.16 -16.62
CA ILE A 2 74.94 1.56 -18.00
C ILE A 2 75.22 0.47 -19.06
N LYS A 3 74.14 -0.15 -19.56
CA LYS A 3 73.74 -0.41 -20.97
C LYS A 3 72.89 -1.69 -21.03
N SER A 4 71.58 -1.65 -21.30
CA SER A 4 70.90 -1.28 -22.55
C SER A 4 71.21 -2.28 -23.67
N GLN A 5 70.20 -3.06 -24.10
CA GLN A 5 69.69 -3.13 -25.48
C GLN A 5 68.67 -4.30 -25.60
N TRP A 6 67.39 -3.97 -25.79
CA TRP A 6 66.69 -3.89 -27.08
C TRP A 6 66.57 -5.27 -27.76
N LEU A 7 65.44 -5.95 -27.55
CA LEU A 7 65.03 -7.10 -28.35
C LEU A 7 63.89 -6.70 -29.28
N SER A 8 64.13 -7.07 -30.53
CA SER A 8 63.55 -6.63 -31.79
C SER A 8 62.15 -7.18 -32.01
N ASN A 9 61.32 -6.35 -32.63
CA ASN A 9 60.12 -6.79 -33.35
C ASN A 9 60.50 -7.75 -34.48
N SER A 10 59.75 -8.84 -34.63
CA SER A 10 59.53 -9.50 -35.92
C SER A 10 58.14 -10.13 -35.95
N ILE A 11 57.36 -9.63 -36.91
CA ILE A 11 55.99 -9.98 -37.29
C ILE A 11 56.03 -11.19 -38.25
N LEU A 12 54.85 -11.78 -38.50
CA LEU A 12 54.48 -12.84 -39.46
C LEU A 12 54.35 -14.24 -38.80
N CYS A 13 53.29 -15.03 -39.00
CA CYS A 13 52.12 -14.91 -39.85
C CYS A 13 51.08 -15.98 -39.49
N LEU A 14 49.82 -15.69 -39.83
CA LEU A 14 48.75 -16.61 -40.21
C LEU A 14 48.32 -17.72 -39.23
N SER A 15 47.13 -17.51 -38.67
CA SER A 15 46.08 -18.53 -38.76
C SER A 15 44.71 -17.86 -38.76
N VAL A 16 44.13 -17.85 -39.97
CA VAL A 16 42.75 -17.48 -40.26
C VAL A 16 41.83 -18.40 -39.46
N ALA A 17 41.20 -17.87 -38.42
CA ALA A 17 40.02 -18.48 -37.81
C ALA A 17 38.82 -17.61 -38.19
N MET A 18 38.15 -17.99 -39.28
CA MET A 18 36.78 -17.60 -39.56
C MET A 18 35.91 -18.07 -38.39
N LEU A 19 35.61 -17.17 -37.46
CA LEU A 19 34.43 -17.29 -36.63
C LEU A 19 33.40 -16.34 -37.23
N ALA A 20 32.39 -16.95 -37.86
CA ALA A 20 31.15 -16.29 -38.21
C ALA A 20 30.54 -15.72 -36.93
N ALA A 21 30.84 -14.45 -36.63
CA ALA A 21 30.12 -13.71 -35.61
C ALA A 21 28.72 -13.43 -36.16
N CYS A 22 27.75 -14.25 -35.77
CA CYS A 22 26.36 -13.85 -35.80
C CYS A 22 26.28 -12.52 -35.03
N ALA A 23 26.07 -11.42 -35.75
CA ALA A 23 25.75 -10.13 -35.17
C ALA A 23 24.35 -10.24 -34.54
N THR A 24 24.26 -10.83 -33.36
CA THR A 24 23.14 -10.57 -32.46
C THR A 24 23.20 -9.10 -32.12
N LYS A 25 22.22 -8.33 -32.62
CA LYS A 25 21.95 -6.96 -32.16
C LYS A 25 22.10 -6.93 -30.64
N PRO A 26 22.82 -5.96 -30.06
CA PRO A 26 22.75 -5.78 -28.62
C PRO A 26 21.28 -5.63 -28.28
N ALA A 27 20.78 -6.49 -27.39
CA ALA A 27 19.49 -6.29 -26.78
C ALA A 27 19.50 -4.85 -26.28
N LYS A 28 18.53 -4.06 -26.72
CA LYS A 28 18.28 -2.71 -26.21
C LYS A 28 18.30 -2.87 -24.69
N GLU A 29 19.26 -2.24 -24.00
CA GLU A 29 19.18 -2.10 -22.55
C GLU A 29 17.85 -1.41 -22.30
N GLU A 30 16.84 -2.21 -21.95
CA GLU A 30 15.72 -1.71 -21.19
C GLU A 30 16.37 -1.22 -19.91
N SER A 31 16.60 0.09 -19.84
CA SER A 31 16.89 0.77 -18.60
C SER A 31 15.93 0.18 -17.58
N PHE A 32 16.46 -0.55 -16.61
CA PHE A 32 15.68 -1.03 -15.49
C PHE A 32 15.21 0.24 -14.79
N ILE A 33 14.03 0.73 -15.16
CA ILE A 33 13.36 1.78 -14.43
C ILE A 33 13.03 1.08 -13.12
N PRO A 34 13.72 1.38 -12.00
CA PRO A 34 13.28 0.86 -10.72
C PRO A 34 11.80 1.19 -10.62
N PRO A 35 10.91 0.22 -10.32
CA PRO A 35 9.47 0.44 -10.34
C PRO A 35 9.25 1.72 -9.55
N GLY A 36 8.83 2.77 -10.27
CA GLY A 36 8.83 4.12 -9.75
C GLY A 36 8.17 4.06 -8.39
N ILE A 37 8.87 4.57 -7.37
CA ILE A 37 8.36 4.67 -6.01
C ILE A 37 6.95 5.25 -6.17
N GLN A 38 5.94 4.39 -6.09
CA GLN A 38 4.56 4.82 -6.25
C GLN A 38 4.30 5.56 -4.97
N VAL A 39 4.50 6.88 -5.05
CA VAL A 39 4.28 7.78 -3.93
C VAL A 39 2.85 7.58 -3.49
N VAL A 40 2.67 6.86 -2.38
CA VAL A 40 1.39 6.64 -1.75
C VAL A 40 1.00 8.03 -1.27
N PRO A 41 0.01 8.65 -1.91
CA PRO A 41 -0.39 9.99 -1.56
C PRO A 41 -0.85 10.01 -0.11
N GLU A 42 -0.77 11.17 0.54
CA GLU A 42 -1.33 11.34 1.88
C GLU A 42 -2.80 10.94 1.86
N ASN A 43 -3.07 9.82 2.53
CA ASN A 43 -4.36 9.17 2.52
C ASN A 43 -4.82 8.97 3.95
N LYS A 44 -6.06 9.32 4.21
CA LYS A 44 -6.67 9.13 5.52
C LYS A 44 -7.99 8.40 5.35
N ILE A 45 -8.14 7.28 6.03
CA ILE A 45 -9.38 6.51 6.07
C ILE A 45 -9.83 6.50 7.52
N SER A 46 -11.04 6.98 7.78
CA SER A 46 -11.62 7.05 9.13
C SER A 46 -12.96 6.33 9.13
N ILE A 47 -13.11 5.37 10.02
CA ILE A 47 -14.35 4.64 10.28
C ILE A 47 -14.84 5.05 11.66
N ASN A 48 -15.85 5.91 11.69
CA ASN A 48 -16.60 6.21 12.90
C ASN A 48 -17.75 5.22 13.01
N TYR A 49 -17.91 4.58 14.15
CA TYR A 49 -19.00 3.63 14.36
C TYR A 49 -19.46 3.63 15.81
N SER A 50 -20.73 3.31 16.05
CA SER A 50 -21.21 3.08 17.41
C SER A 50 -21.25 1.60 17.74
N LEU A 51 -20.92 1.29 18.99
CA LEU A 51 -21.16 -0.01 19.59
C LEU A 51 -21.71 0.21 20.99
N ARG A 52 -22.96 -0.23 21.21
CA ARG A 52 -23.74 0.09 22.41
C ARG A 52 -23.84 1.62 22.60
N HIS A 53 -23.30 2.16 23.70
CA HIS A 53 -23.35 3.58 24.06
C HIS A 53 -22.06 4.35 23.75
N ASN A 54 -21.08 3.68 23.13
CA ASN A 54 -19.76 4.26 22.87
C ASN A 54 -19.59 4.57 21.39
N ALA A 55 -18.95 5.70 21.10
CA ALA A 55 -18.50 6.08 19.78
C ALA A 55 -17.05 5.63 19.58
N TYR A 56 -16.80 4.87 18.54
CA TYR A 56 -15.48 4.36 18.19
C TYR A 56 -14.99 5.04 16.91
N LEU A 57 -13.68 5.19 16.82
CA LEU A 57 -12.97 5.59 15.62
C LEU A 57 -11.87 4.56 15.36
N PHE A 58 -11.89 3.94 14.19
CA PHE A 58 -10.73 3.28 13.62
C PHE A 58 -10.21 4.12 12.45
N GLN A 59 -8.92 4.41 12.43
CA GLN A 59 -8.31 5.26 11.41
C GLN A 59 -7.04 4.63 10.87
N LEU A 60 -6.89 4.67 9.54
CA LEU A 60 -5.63 4.44 8.85
C LEU A 60 -5.12 5.76 8.26
N GLN A 61 -3.82 6.00 8.37
CA GLN A 61 -3.19 7.19 7.82
C GLN A 61 -1.85 6.85 7.13
N SER A 62 -1.64 7.44 5.96
CA SER A 62 -0.36 7.48 5.25
C SER A 62 0.11 8.92 5.28
N LEU A 63 1.27 9.19 5.90
CA LEU A 63 1.90 10.53 5.89
C LEU A 63 2.86 10.69 4.71
N ASN A 64 3.47 9.59 4.27
CA ASN A 64 4.40 9.50 3.16
C ASN A 64 4.56 8.01 2.78
N ASP A 65 5.52 7.68 1.91
CA ASP A 65 5.80 6.30 1.47
C ASP A 65 6.37 5.35 2.51
N ALA A 66 6.79 5.87 3.66
CA ALA A 66 7.47 5.12 4.71
C ALA A 66 6.67 5.08 6.03
N ASP A 67 5.78 6.04 6.25
CA ASP A 67 5.07 6.24 7.51
C ASP A 67 3.57 5.97 7.34
N PHE A 68 3.19 4.74 7.71
CA PHE A 68 1.82 4.28 7.80
C PHE A 68 1.45 4.07 9.26
N SER A 69 0.27 4.53 9.66
CA SER A 69 -0.22 4.34 11.01
C SER A 69 -1.67 3.88 11.05
N ALA A 70 -1.99 3.18 12.12
CA ALA A 70 -3.35 2.89 12.54
C ALA A 70 -3.61 3.55 13.89
N LYS A 71 -4.83 4.03 14.09
CA LYS A 71 -5.29 4.65 15.33
C LYS A 71 -6.66 4.11 15.70
N SER A 72 -6.85 3.76 16.96
CA SER A 72 -8.16 3.46 17.53
C SER A 72 -8.48 4.42 18.68
N ALA A 73 -9.71 4.90 18.74
CA ALA A 73 -10.19 5.78 19.79
C ALA A 73 -11.63 5.44 20.20
N VAL A 74 -11.95 5.67 21.47
CA VAL A 74 -13.28 5.46 22.06
C VAL A 74 -13.69 6.71 22.81
N ASN A 75 -14.88 7.24 22.50
CA ASN A 75 -15.41 8.47 23.05
C ASN A 75 -14.35 9.59 23.01
N GLU A 76 -13.75 9.77 21.82
CA GLU A 76 -12.68 10.74 21.52
C GLU A 76 -11.34 10.51 22.22
N LYS A 77 -11.24 9.53 23.12
CA LYS A 77 -9.98 9.15 23.78
C LYS A 77 -9.23 8.14 22.95
N VAL A 78 -7.98 8.44 22.60
CA VAL A 78 -7.11 7.53 21.87
C VAL A 78 -6.77 6.34 22.77
N ILE A 79 -7.09 5.14 22.28
CA ILE A 79 -6.73 3.88 22.94
C ILE A 79 -5.38 3.40 22.44
N GLU A 80 -5.16 3.50 21.12
CA GLU A 80 -3.91 3.09 20.49
C GLU A 80 -3.61 3.97 19.27
N ASN A 81 -2.33 4.23 19.03
CA ASN A 81 -1.85 4.89 17.82
C ASN A 81 -0.44 4.36 17.50
N ARG A 82 -0.33 3.58 16.43
CA ARG A 82 0.88 2.80 16.14
C ARG A 82 1.25 2.87 14.66
N LYS A 83 2.55 2.82 14.38
CA LYS A 83 3.07 2.54 13.04
C LYS A 83 2.76 1.11 12.62
N ILE A 84 2.35 0.93 11.37
CA ILE A 84 2.06 -0.38 10.79
C ILE A 84 2.87 -0.58 9.51
N ALA A 85 3.14 -1.83 9.16
CA ALA A 85 3.84 -2.15 7.92
C ALA A 85 2.99 -1.77 6.69
N ARG A 86 3.67 -1.38 5.60
CA ARG A 86 3.05 -0.89 4.36
C ARG A 86 2.09 -1.91 3.74
N ASP A 87 2.46 -3.17 3.73
CA ASP A 87 1.64 -4.27 3.21
C ASP A 87 0.32 -4.42 3.99
N LYS A 88 0.38 -4.34 5.33
CA LYS A 88 -0.79 -4.39 6.20
C LYS A 88 -1.70 -3.18 5.99
N TYR A 89 -1.11 -1.99 5.89
CA TYR A 89 -1.86 -0.77 5.55
C TYR A 89 -2.63 -0.94 4.25
N ILE A 90 -1.94 -1.32 3.16
CA ILE A 90 -2.54 -1.48 1.83
C ILE A 90 -3.66 -2.54 1.87
N SER A 91 -3.41 -3.68 2.53
CA SER A 91 -4.38 -4.76 2.64
C SER A 91 -5.68 -4.32 3.31
N ILE A 92 -5.61 -3.62 4.44
CA ILE A 92 -6.83 -3.17 5.15
C ILE A 92 -7.47 -2.00 4.40
N ALA A 93 -6.68 -1.05 3.90
CA ALA A 93 -7.19 0.09 3.14
C ALA A 93 -8.03 -0.35 1.93
N ASN A 94 -7.51 -1.28 1.12
CA ASN A 94 -8.22 -1.81 -0.04
C ASN A 94 -9.55 -2.45 0.34
N ARG A 95 -9.59 -3.25 1.41
CA ARG A 95 -10.85 -3.85 1.88
C ARG A 95 -11.87 -2.80 2.32
N ILE A 96 -11.43 -1.71 2.94
CA ILE A 96 -12.33 -0.61 3.30
C ILE A 96 -12.89 0.06 2.05
N TYR A 97 -12.05 0.31 1.03
CA TYR A 97 -12.51 0.86 -0.25
C TYR A 97 -13.51 -0.07 -0.94
N ASP A 98 -13.21 -1.37 -1.02
CA ASP A 98 -14.08 -2.36 -1.65
C ASP A 98 -15.43 -2.47 -0.94
N PHE A 99 -15.42 -2.49 0.40
CA PHE A 99 -16.63 -2.46 1.21
C PHE A 99 -17.45 -1.19 0.93
N ALA A 100 -16.81 -0.02 0.97
CA ALA A 100 -17.48 1.26 0.78
C ALA A 100 -18.13 1.37 -0.62
N GLU A 101 -17.42 0.94 -1.65
CA GLU A 101 -17.93 0.92 -3.03
C GLU A 101 -19.06 -0.11 -3.22
N SER A 102 -18.94 -1.29 -2.61
CA SER A 102 -20.02 -2.28 -2.63
C SER A 102 -21.27 -1.75 -1.91
N TYR A 103 -21.11 -1.16 -0.73
CA TYR A 103 -22.22 -0.66 0.09
C TYR A 103 -22.97 0.48 -0.60
N LYS A 104 -22.29 1.36 -1.34
CA LYS A 104 -22.94 2.41 -2.15
C LYS A 104 -23.92 1.84 -3.17
N LYS A 105 -23.62 0.68 -3.76
CA LYS A 105 -24.45 0.04 -4.79
C LYS A 105 -25.70 -0.63 -4.22
N THR A 106 -25.64 -1.08 -2.97
CA THR A 106 -26.67 -1.92 -2.34
C THR A 106 -27.73 -1.13 -1.54
N LYS A 107 -27.73 0.21 -1.57
CA LYS A 107 -28.60 1.03 -0.68
C LYS A 107 -30.11 0.73 -0.86
N ALA A 108 -30.64 -0.16 -0.02
CA ALA A 108 -32.01 -0.11 0.45
C ALA A 108 -32.01 0.75 1.72
N GLY A 109 -32.64 1.92 1.65
CA GLY A 109 -32.86 2.72 2.84
C GLY A 109 -33.89 2.05 3.73
N SER A 110 -33.70 2.12 5.05
CA SER A 110 -34.81 2.33 5.98
C SER A 110 -34.30 2.62 7.39
N GLU A 111 -35.07 3.50 8.04
CA GLU A 111 -35.59 3.46 9.41
C GLU A 111 -34.77 2.77 10.52
N GLU A 112 -34.54 3.56 11.58
CA GLU A 112 -33.90 3.23 12.86
C GLU A 112 -32.62 2.39 12.79
N CYS A 113 -31.51 3.09 12.60
CA CYS A 113 -30.19 2.49 12.74
C CYS A 113 -29.71 2.45 14.21
N LYS A 114 -29.60 1.26 14.79
CA LYS A 114 -29.07 1.05 16.15
C LYS A 114 -27.54 1.09 16.24
N SER A 115 -26.84 0.92 15.13
CA SER A 115 -25.38 0.88 15.07
C SER A 115 -24.86 1.59 13.83
N PRO A 116 -25.02 2.92 13.76
CA PRO A 116 -24.56 3.70 12.61
C PRO A 116 -23.05 3.63 12.43
N PHE A 117 -22.63 3.74 11.18
CA PHE A 117 -21.24 3.97 10.81
C PHE A 117 -21.12 5.09 9.77
N ASN A 118 -19.97 5.76 9.77
CA ASN A 118 -19.52 6.66 8.71
C ASN A 118 -18.06 6.29 8.36
N ILE A 119 -17.84 5.94 7.11
CA ILE A 119 -16.52 5.76 6.52
C ILE A 119 -16.21 7.01 5.71
N ARG A 120 -15.19 7.77 6.14
CA ARG A 120 -14.63 8.90 5.40
C ARG A 120 -13.28 8.49 4.82
N MET A 121 -13.15 8.58 3.50
CA MET A 121 -11.94 8.25 2.76
C MET A 121 -11.45 9.52 2.07
N GLU A 122 -10.23 9.92 2.41
CA GLU A 122 -9.50 11.01 1.80
C GLU A 122 -8.36 10.44 0.97
N LYS A 123 -8.39 10.71 -0.34
CA LYS A 123 -7.38 10.26 -1.29
C LYS A 123 -7.07 11.39 -2.27
N ASN A 124 -5.81 11.81 -2.36
CA ASN A 124 -5.40 12.92 -3.24
C ASN A 124 -6.21 14.22 -3.03
N GLY A 125 -6.55 14.55 -1.79
CA GLY A 125 -7.40 15.70 -1.45
C GLY A 125 -8.88 15.54 -1.83
N GLN A 126 -9.27 14.44 -2.47
CA GLN A 126 -10.68 14.11 -2.68
C GLN A 126 -11.23 13.39 -1.47
N VAL A 127 -12.35 13.88 -0.96
CA VAL A 127 -13.06 13.29 0.17
C VAL A 127 -14.30 12.57 -0.35
N SER A 128 -14.46 11.31 0.03
CA SER A 128 -15.67 10.54 -0.19
C SER A 128 -16.16 9.95 1.13
N GLU A 129 -17.47 9.89 1.29
CA GLU A 129 -18.10 9.36 2.50
C GLU A 129 -19.13 8.29 2.18
N VAL A 130 -19.18 7.28 3.05
CA VAL A 130 -20.22 6.25 3.05
C VAL A 130 -20.77 6.13 4.45
N GLN A 131 -22.07 6.33 4.55
CA GLN A 131 -22.81 6.18 5.80
C GLN A 131 -23.81 5.05 5.66
N GLY A 132 -23.97 4.29 6.74
CA GLY A 132 -24.83 3.13 6.75
C GLY A 132 -25.12 2.64 8.15
N CYS A 133 -25.78 1.50 8.21
CA CYS A 133 -26.07 0.83 9.47
C CYS A 133 -25.35 -0.51 9.51
N ARG A 134 -24.60 -0.76 10.59
CA ARG A 134 -23.90 -2.04 10.76
C ARG A 134 -24.86 -3.21 10.85
N SER A 135 -26.07 -3.04 11.38
CA SER A 135 -27.06 -4.14 11.38
C SER A 135 -27.49 -4.61 9.99
N ASN A 136 -27.23 -3.79 8.95
CA ASN A 136 -27.61 -4.07 7.57
C ASN A 136 -26.40 -4.54 6.73
N ASP A 137 -25.22 -4.73 7.35
CA ASP A 137 -24.14 -5.46 6.71
C ASP A 137 -24.45 -6.97 6.80
N GLU A 138 -25.15 -7.53 5.82
CA GLU A 138 -25.65 -8.92 5.85
C GLU A 138 -24.60 -9.97 6.28
N SER A 139 -23.31 -9.69 6.10
CA SER A 139 -22.18 -10.55 6.42
C SER A 139 -21.35 -10.13 7.65
N GLY A 140 -21.60 -8.98 8.30
CA GLY A 140 -20.72 -8.47 9.35
C GLY A 140 -19.36 -7.97 8.85
N GLU A 141 -19.20 -7.78 7.54
CA GLU A 141 -17.89 -7.53 6.91
C GLU A 141 -17.22 -6.26 7.43
N LEU A 142 -17.96 -5.18 7.72
CA LEU A 142 -17.34 -3.98 8.29
C LEU A 142 -16.77 -4.27 9.67
N GLY A 143 -17.50 -5.03 10.49
CA GLY A 143 -17.01 -5.46 11.81
C GLY A 143 -15.76 -6.33 11.72
N LYS A 144 -15.69 -7.19 10.71
CA LYS A 144 -14.51 -8.03 10.44
C LYS A 144 -13.30 -7.19 10.02
N ILE A 145 -13.48 -6.26 9.08
CA ILE A 145 -12.42 -5.33 8.64
C ILE A 145 -11.87 -4.54 9.81
N ILE A 146 -12.74 -3.97 10.66
CA ILE A 146 -12.32 -3.21 11.85
C ILE A 146 -11.51 -4.10 12.79
N ARG A 147 -12.02 -5.29 13.13
CA ARG A 147 -11.33 -6.21 14.05
C ARG A 147 -9.95 -6.61 13.53
N GLU A 148 -9.84 -6.93 12.25
CA GLU A 148 -8.55 -7.27 11.64
C GLU A 148 -7.59 -6.08 11.61
N GLY A 149 -8.11 -4.87 11.38
CA GLY A 149 -7.34 -3.64 11.49
C GLY A 149 -6.83 -3.38 12.92
N GLU A 150 -7.65 -3.65 13.93
CA GLU A 150 -7.26 -3.51 15.35
C GLU A 150 -6.27 -4.59 15.81
N ILE A 151 -6.29 -5.79 15.22
CA ILE A 151 -5.27 -6.82 15.48
C ILE A 151 -3.85 -6.32 15.14
N LEU A 152 -3.71 -5.41 14.17
CA LEU A 152 -2.42 -4.82 13.80
C LEU A 152 -1.73 -4.11 14.96
N PHE A 153 -2.46 -3.73 16.01
CA PHE A 153 -1.88 -3.15 17.23
C PHE A 153 -1.14 -4.16 18.10
N TYR A 154 -1.42 -5.44 17.94
CA TYR A 154 -0.97 -6.49 18.86
C TYR A 154 -0.04 -7.52 18.21
N THR A 155 0.01 -7.56 16.88
CA THR A 155 1.03 -8.33 16.15
C THR A 155 2.38 -7.62 16.17
N GLU A 156 3.44 -8.39 16.42
CA GLU A 156 4.83 -7.94 16.30
C GLU A 156 5.13 -7.49 14.86
N GLN A 157 5.99 -6.47 14.71
CA GLN A 157 6.35 -5.84 13.44
C GLN A 157 7.38 -6.66 12.66
#